data_AF-L8JDL2-F1
#
_entry.id   AF-L8JDL2-F1
#
_cell.length_a   1.000
_cell.length_b   1.000
_cell.length_c   1.000
_cell.angle_alpha   90.00
_cell.angle_beta   90.00
_cell.angle_gamma   90.00
#
_symmetry.space_group_name_H-M   'P 1'
#
loop_
_entity.id
_entity.type
_entity.pdbx_description
1 polymer ?
#
loop_
_entity_poly.entity_id
_entity_poly.type
_entity_poly.pdbx_seq_one_letter_code
_entity_poly.pdbx_strand_id
1 'polypeptide(L)'
;MFQRTKGSKRKYLAGLVLGLCASSYALASPMAVPGDVVNWEPGKTQVSNGDIVKFKEVCYKAKNRPGSWDSPSANSWFWDVVDCPTSGNPVPNPNPNPNPNPNPNPGELTIIPDGKGGYLMPRSELEAIEEQQTNTELFKLVRSDIATLDNASVEAVAPLKATNPENVRRAESIVDEAMWEYLFPLRNEKYTYTRFLQAIAKFPAFCRTYTDGRNSDDICKRSLTTMFAHFVQETGAHAPSWETSKGVPEWRQGLYYLREMYKSEDKLDKTYSKCSGWQGERWPCAPGKSYFGRGAKQLSWNYNYGPFSEAMFGDKNVLLENPALVADTWLNLASAVFFYIYPQPPKPSMLHVIDGTWKPNAADKAAGIEHGFGATIQIINGAFECNKGAETALAQNRIDYYKLFAKELNLDISGEKLGCANMKPFDTDGAGALMITWDKDWGWNANTPGNKSFRCKLVPYQYAFNALFKGDYEKCVEHHFNVQAYDENGNVIPEGQ
;
A
#
# COMPACT_ATOMS: atom_id res chain seq x y z
N MET A 1 29.03 -9.77 -11.71
CA MET A 1 29.39 -9.84 -13.15
C MET A 1 28.33 -9.08 -13.93
N PHE A 2 28.61 -7.87 -14.43
CA PHE A 2 27.62 -6.98 -15.05
C PHE A 2 27.84 -6.91 -16.58
N GLN A 3 26.77 -7.02 -17.37
CA GLN A 3 26.74 -6.52 -18.75
C GLN A 3 25.46 -5.72 -19.02
N ARG A 4 25.65 -4.51 -19.54
CA ARG A 4 24.65 -3.56 -20.04
C ARG A 4 24.41 -3.81 -21.53
N THR A 5 23.18 -3.63 -22.00
CA THR A 5 22.89 -3.39 -23.42
C THR A 5 22.00 -2.15 -23.60
N LYS A 6 22.38 -1.32 -24.58
CA LYS A 6 21.75 -0.06 -25.00
C LYS A 6 20.61 -0.34 -25.99
N GLY A 7 19.47 0.34 -25.83
CA GLY A 7 18.35 0.35 -26.79
C GLY A 7 18.27 1.66 -27.58
N SER A 8 18.14 1.54 -28.90
CA SER A 8 18.14 2.58 -29.92
C SER A 8 16.78 3.26 -30.11
N LYS A 9 16.77 4.56 -30.44
CA LYS A 9 15.59 5.36 -30.82
C LYS A 9 15.31 5.23 -32.32
N ARG A 10 14.02 5.12 -32.71
CA ARG A 10 13.54 5.50 -34.05
C ARG A 10 12.28 6.36 -33.95
N LYS A 11 12.30 7.45 -34.72
CA LYS A 11 11.24 8.44 -34.96
C LYS A 11 10.33 7.96 -36.10
N TYR A 12 9.05 8.32 -36.06
CA TYR A 12 8.19 8.44 -37.24
C TYR A 12 7.44 9.77 -37.19
N LEU A 13 7.30 10.39 -38.37
CA LEU A 13 6.72 11.70 -38.63
C LEU A 13 5.72 11.53 -39.80
N ALA A 14 4.51 12.07 -39.66
CA ALA A 14 3.53 12.45 -40.70
C ALA A 14 2.23 12.83 -39.95
N GLY A 15 1.39 13.81 -40.29
CA GLY A 15 1.25 14.76 -41.39
C GLY A 15 -0.17 15.37 -41.27
N LEU A 16 -0.32 16.67 -41.58
CA LEU A 16 -1.49 17.56 -41.50
C LEU A 16 -2.82 17.05 -42.11
N VAL A 17 -3.97 17.64 -41.72
CA VAL A 17 -4.91 18.43 -42.58
C VAL A 17 -5.98 19.18 -41.73
N LEU A 18 -6.29 20.43 -42.13
CA LEU A 18 -7.32 21.37 -41.63
C LEU A 18 -8.73 21.11 -42.21
N GLY A 19 -9.79 21.59 -41.51
CA GLY A 19 -11.14 21.79 -42.08
C GLY A 19 -12.02 22.75 -41.25
N LEU A 20 -12.69 23.69 -41.91
CA LEU A 20 -13.34 24.92 -41.41
C LEU A 20 -14.84 24.80 -41.03
N CYS A 21 -15.24 25.74 -40.15
CA CYS A 21 -16.55 26.34 -39.78
C CYS A 21 -17.85 26.04 -40.56
N ALA A 22 -18.98 26.03 -39.83
CA ALA A 22 -20.19 26.81 -40.15
C ALA A 22 -21.15 26.93 -38.94
N SER A 23 -21.68 28.13 -38.74
CA SER A 23 -22.73 28.51 -37.78
C SER A 23 -24.07 28.72 -38.51
N SER A 24 -25.20 28.50 -37.83
CA SER A 24 -26.52 29.00 -38.26
C SER A 24 -27.46 29.19 -37.07
N TYR A 25 -28.11 30.36 -37.05
CA TYR A 25 -29.18 30.80 -36.14
C TYR A 25 -30.56 30.41 -36.69
N ALA A 26 -31.53 30.09 -35.83
CA ALA A 26 -32.95 30.19 -36.15
C ALA A 26 -33.84 30.42 -34.91
N LEU A 27 -34.39 31.63 -34.85
CA LEU A 27 -35.74 32.11 -34.47
C LEU A 27 -36.51 31.51 -33.27
N ALA A 28 -36.94 32.41 -32.39
CA ALA A 28 -37.81 32.22 -31.22
C ALA A 28 -39.26 32.67 -31.47
N SER A 29 -40.24 32.05 -30.77
CA SER A 29 -41.54 32.58 -30.31
C SER A 29 -42.36 31.50 -29.58
N PRO A 30 -43.33 31.81 -28.68
CA PRO A 30 -43.46 32.92 -27.74
C PRO A 30 -43.41 32.46 -26.26
N MET A 31 -43.13 33.40 -25.36
CA MET A 31 -42.98 33.23 -23.91
C MET A 31 -44.26 32.76 -23.20
N ALA A 32 -44.15 31.70 -22.39
CA ALA A 32 -45.07 31.42 -21.29
C ALA A 32 -44.59 32.18 -20.03
N VAL A 33 -45.54 32.74 -19.29
CA VAL A 33 -45.34 33.58 -18.09
C VAL A 33 -44.67 32.75 -16.97
N PRO A 34 -43.64 33.24 -16.26
CA PRO A 34 -43.06 32.51 -15.14
C PRO A 34 -44.00 32.59 -13.92
N GLY A 35 -44.62 31.47 -13.56
CA GLY A 35 -45.36 31.40 -12.29
C GLY A 35 -46.33 30.22 -12.14
N ASP A 36 -46.88 29.68 -13.23
CA ASP A 36 -47.90 28.62 -13.14
C ASP A 36 -47.34 27.26 -13.53
N VAL A 37 -47.41 26.30 -12.60
CA VAL A 37 -47.05 24.89 -12.84
C VAL A 37 -48.01 24.30 -13.86
N VAL A 38 -47.48 23.74 -14.96
CA VAL A 38 -48.30 23.14 -16.02
C VAL A 38 -48.84 21.77 -15.58
N ASN A 39 -50.15 21.52 -15.70
CA ASN A 39 -50.72 20.20 -15.45
C ASN A 39 -50.33 19.23 -16.58
N TRP A 40 -49.83 18.04 -16.22
CA TRP A 40 -49.39 17.03 -17.18
C TRP A 40 -50.56 16.24 -17.78
N GLU A 41 -50.67 16.23 -19.11
CA GLU A 41 -51.56 15.37 -19.89
C GLU A 41 -50.74 14.31 -20.66
N PRO A 42 -50.87 13.01 -20.33
CA PRO A 42 -50.15 11.93 -21.02
C PRO A 42 -50.36 11.96 -22.54
N GLY A 43 -49.27 11.82 -23.29
CA GLY A 43 -49.26 11.82 -24.75
C GLY A 43 -49.28 13.21 -25.41
N LYS A 44 -49.52 14.29 -24.64
CA LYS A 44 -49.69 15.65 -25.18
C LYS A 44 -48.72 16.68 -24.62
N THR A 45 -48.50 16.68 -23.30
CA THR A 45 -47.62 17.67 -22.68
C THR A 45 -46.16 17.38 -23.06
N GLN A 46 -45.45 18.41 -23.53
CA GLN A 46 -44.02 18.36 -23.81
C GLN A 46 -43.27 19.28 -22.85
N VAL A 47 -42.14 18.81 -22.35
CA VAL A 47 -41.32 19.53 -21.36
C VAL A 47 -39.85 19.35 -21.67
N SER A 48 -39.05 20.33 -21.29
CA SER A 48 -37.60 20.27 -21.28
C SER A 48 -37.07 19.94 -19.89
N ASN A 49 -35.82 19.47 -19.81
CA ASN A 49 -35.18 19.25 -18.52
C ASN A 49 -35.21 20.52 -17.68
N GLY A 50 -35.68 20.40 -16.44
CA GLY A 50 -35.81 21.51 -15.52
C GLY A 50 -37.24 22.03 -15.36
N ASP A 51 -38.13 21.75 -16.32
CA ASP A 51 -39.53 22.15 -16.23
C ASP A 51 -40.23 21.37 -15.12
N ILE A 52 -41.13 22.05 -14.39
CA ILE A 52 -41.93 21.45 -13.33
C ILE A 52 -43.37 21.32 -13.82
N VAL A 53 -43.91 20.10 -13.73
CA VAL A 53 -45.31 19.79 -14.08
C VAL A 53 -46.02 19.13 -12.91
N LYS A 54 -47.34 19.31 -12.84
CA LYS A 54 -48.19 18.67 -11.83
C LYS A 54 -48.92 17.49 -12.44
N PHE A 55 -48.76 16.30 -11.87
CA PHE A 55 -49.44 15.08 -12.32
C PHE A 55 -50.00 14.32 -11.11
N LYS A 56 -51.31 14.04 -11.10
CA LYS A 56 -52.01 13.39 -9.98
C LYS A 56 -51.74 14.07 -8.63
N GLU A 57 -51.87 15.39 -8.58
CA GLU A 57 -51.63 16.23 -7.41
C GLU A 57 -50.19 16.32 -6.87
N VAL A 58 -49.20 15.68 -7.54
CA VAL A 58 -47.78 15.75 -7.17
C VAL A 58 -47.00 16.52 -8.25
N CYS A 59 -46.03 17.34 -7.84
CA CYS A 59 -45.16 18.06 -8.77
C CYS A 59 -43.89 17.27 -9.07
N TYR A 60 -43.51 17.28 -10.35
CA TYR A 60 -42.35 16.57 -10.86
C TYR A 60 -41.51 17.50 -11.72
N LYS A 61 -40.20 17.44 -11.53
CA LYS A 61 -39.22 18.13 -12.37
C LYS A 61 -38.68 17.18 -13.42
N ALA A 62 -38.72 17.59 -14.70
CA ALA A 62 -38.22 16.79 -15.81
C ALA A 62 -36.70 16.70 -15.80
N LYS A 63 -36.15 15.50 -16.04
CA LYS A 63 -34.73 15.24 -16.29
C LYS A 63 -34.56 14.21 -17.40
N ASN A 64 -33.37 14.16 -18.00
CA ASN A 64 -33.02 13.16 -19.02
C ASN A 64 -33.90 13.16 -20.30
N ARG A 65 -34.54 14.29 -20.61
CA ARG A 65 -35.36 14.61 -21.79
C ARG A 65 -36.57 13.67 -21.95
N PRO A 66 -37.54 13.72 -21.03
CA PRO A 66 -38.76 12.92 -21.17
C PRO A 66 -39.54 13.35 -22.41
N GLY A 67 -40.06 12.37 -23.15
CA GLY A 67 -41.05 12.62 -24.20
C GLY A 67 -42.47 12.58 -23.65
N SER A 68 -43.44 13.03 -24.46
CA SER A 68 -44.86 13.00 -24.07
C SER A 68 -45.41 11.58 -23.82
N TRP A 69 -44.67 10.54 -24.21
CA TRP A 69 -45.00 9.13 -23.98
C TRP A 69 -44.63 8.60 -22.58
N ASP A 70 -43.79 9.30 -21.81
CA ASP A 70 -43.38 8.88 -20.47
C ASP A 70 -43.99 9.79 -19.39
N SER A 71 -44.97 9.28 -18.64
CA SER A 71 -45.69 10.10 -17.65
C SER A 71 -44.94 10.18 -16.31
N PRO A 72 -44.98 11.33 -15.60
CA PRO A 72 -44.28 11.52 -14.35
C PRO A 72 -44.58 10.46 -13.29
N SER A 73 -43.52 9.90 -12.70
CA SER A 73 -43.60 8.95 -11.58
C SER A 73 -42.34 9.01 -10.73
N ALA A 74 -42.47 8.74 -9.42
CA ALA A 74 -41.37 8.80 -8.47
C ALA A 74 -40.27 7.74 -8.71
N ASN A 75 -40.58 6.69 -9.48
CA ASN A 75 -39.66 5.59 -9.78
C ASN A 75 -39.13 5.64 -11.23
N SER A 76 -39.33 6.76 -11.93
CA SER A 76 -38.87 6.93 -13.31
C SER A 76 -37.51 7.64 -13.37
N TRP A 77 -36.65 7.19 -14.28
CA TRP A 77 -35.38 7.84 -14.60
C TRP A 77 -35.56 9.29 -15.08
N PHE A 78 -36.72 9.63 -15.61
CA PHE A 78 -36.96 10.92 -16.26
C PHE A 78 -37.56 12.00 -15.35
N TRP A 79 -37.91 11.67 -14.10
CA TRP A 79 -38.67 12.57 -13.24
C TRP A 79 -38.17 12.57 -11.80
N ASP A 80 -38.06 13.74 -11.20
CA ASP A 80 -37.84 13.90 -9.76
C ASP A 80 -39.10 14.48 -9.11
N VAL A 81 -39.52 13.95 -7.97
CA VAL A 81 -40.60 14.54 -7.16
C VAL A 81 -40.07 15.82 -6.53
N VAL A 82 -40.80 16.92 -6.69
CA VAL A 82 -40.44 18.23 -6.12
C VAL A 82 -41.66 18.89 -5.47
N ASP A 83 -41.41 19.86 -4.61
CA ASP A 83 -42.47 20.72 -4.07
C ASP A 83 -43.04 21.61 -5.19
N CYS A 84 -44.36 21.79 -5.19
CA CYS A 84 -45.02 22.67 -6.15
C CYS A 84 -44.68 24.13 -5.84
N PRO A 85 -44.12 24.91 -6.80
CA PRO A 85 -43.83 26.32 -6.56
C PRO A 85 -45.11 27.10 -6.20
N THR A 86 -45.08 27.81 -5.08
CA THR A 86 -46.11 28.78 -4.66
C THR A 86 -45.73 30.18 -5.11
N SER A 87 -46.63 30.91 -5.76
CA SER A 87 -46.37 32.26 -6.27
C SER A 87 -46.36 33.30 -5.15
N GLY A 88 -45.25 34.07 -5.03
CA GLY A 88 -45.24 35.36 -4.32
C GLY A 88 -43.98 35.72 -3.52
N ASN A 89 -43.09 36.52 -4.15
CA ASN A 89 -42.26 37.66 -3.66
C ASN A 89 -41.55 37.68 -2.27
N PRO A 90 -40.53 38.57 -2.05
CA PRO A 90 -39.56 39.19 -2.94
C PRO A 90 -38.08 39.10 -2.44
N VAL A 91 -37.16 39.56 -3.29
CA VAL A 91 -35.69 39.58 -3.22
C VAL A 91 -35.08 40.14 -1.90
N PRO A 92 -34.02 39.54 -1.31
CA PRO A 92 -33.20 40.20 -0.29
C PRO A 92 -31.97 40.93 -0.88
N ASN A 93 -31.75 42.13 -0.36
CA ASN A 93 -30.59 43.02 -0.51
C ASN A 93 -29.28 42.34 -0.07
N PRO A 94 -28.08 42.66 -0.63
CA PRO A 94 -26.85 41.96 -0.31
C PRO A 94 -26.23 42.55 0.96
N ASN A 95 -25.98 41.70 1.96
CA ASN A 95 -25.04 42.00 3.05
C ASN A 95 -23.98 40.89 3.10
N PRO A 96 -22.69 41.21 3.22
CA PRO A 96 -21.61 40.23 3.19
C PRO A 96 -21.35 39.75 4.62
N ASN A 97 -21.81 38.54 4.94
CA ASN A 97 -21.16 37.74 5.98
C ASN A 97 -21.45 36.26 5.71
N PRO A 98 -20.45 35.41 5.49
CA PRO A 98 -20.68 33.99 5.24
C PRO A 98 -21.11 33.31 6.54
N ASN A 99 -22.33 32.79 6.56
CA ASN A 99 -22.76 31.83 7.57
C ASN A 99 -22.14 30.46 7.20
N PRO A 100 -21.29 29.84 8.04
CA PRO A 100 -20.59 28.62 7.71
C PRO A 100 -21.44 27.41 8.13
N ASN A 101 -22.53 27.14 7.41
CA ASN A 101 -23.11 25.79 7.46
C ASN A 101 -24.10 25.54 6.30
N PRO A 102 -23.63 25.07 5.13
CA PRO A 102 -24.46 24.24 4.29
C PRO A 102 -24.34 22.82 4.83
N ASN A 103 -25.39 22.33 5.47
CA ASN A 103 -25.52 20.91 5.80
C ASN A 103 -25.30 20.12 4.50
N PRO A 104 -24.18 19.39 4.30
CA PRO A 104 -23.86 18.82 3.00
C PRO A 104 -24.84 17.70 2.67
N ASN A 105 -25.28 17.65 1.40
CA ASN A 105 -25.91 16.44 0.89
C ASN A 105 -24.93 15.26 1.09
N PRO A 106 -25.39 14.09 1.58
CA PRO A 106 -24.51 12.94 1.74
C PRO A 106 -23.76 12.62 0.43
N GLY A 107 -22.44 12.82 0.42
CA GLY A 107 -21.55 12.50 -0.70
C GLY A 107 -21.00 13.68 -1.52
N GLU A 108 -21.46 14.92 -1.29
CA GLU A 108 -20.92 16.11 -1.96
C GLU A 108 -19.70 16.65 -1.20
N LEU A 109 -18.60 16.93 -1.92
CA LEU A 109 -17.35 17.38 -1.31
C LEU A 109 -17.38 18.88 -1.01
N THR A 110 -16.90 19.29 0.17
CA THR A 110 -16.75 20.71 0.49
C THR A 110 -15.42 21.24 -0.06
N ILE A 111 -15.46 21.98 -1.17
CA ILE A 111 -14.28 22.53 -1.84
C ILE A 111 -14.44 24.04 -2.00
N ILE A 112 -13.57 24.82 -1.36
CA ILE A 112 -13.63 26.29 -1.37
C ILE A 112 -12.35 26.84 -2.01
N PRO A 113 -12.39 27.83 -2.92
CA PRO A 113 -11.18 28.45 -3.44
C PRO A 113 -10.36 29.13 -2.31
N ASP A 114 -9.04 28.98 -2.33
CA ASP A 114 -8.14 29.58 -1.33
C ASP A 114 -7.75 31.05 -1.62
N GLY A 115 -8.19 31.59 -2.75
CA GLY A 115 -7.84 32.94 -3.24
C GLY A 115 -6.42 33.07 -3.82
N LYS A 116 -5.64 31.99 -3.87
CA LYS A 116 -4.25 31.92 -4.36
C LYS A 116 -4.08 30.92 -5.52
N GLY A 117 -5.17 30.34 -6.00
CA GLY A 117 -5.20 29.39 -7.13
C GLY A 117 -5.26 27.92 -6.71
N GLY A 118 -5.43 27.64 -5.42
CA GLY A 118 -5.71 26.34 -4.85
C GLY A 118 -7.11 26.26 -4.23
N TYR A 119 -7.29 25.23 -3.40
CA TYR A 119 -8.55 24.91 -2.78
C TYR A 119 -8.37 24.56 -1.30
N LEU A 120 -9.43 24.71 -0.54
CA LEU A 120 -9.54 24.37 0.86
C LEU A 120 -10.60 23.28 1.03
N MET A 121 -10.29 22.28 1.86
CA MET A 121 -11.21 21.20 2.22
C MET A 121 -11.21 20.99 3.75
N PRO A 122 -12.35 20.69 4.39
CA PRO A 122 -12.36 20.39 5.83
C PRO A 122 -11.56 19.12 6.11
N ARG A 123 -10.65 19.15 7.10
CA ARG A 123 -9.91 17.95 7.52
C ARG A 123 -10.84 16.82 7.96
N SER A 124 -11.90 17.17 8.68
CA SER A 124 -12.91 16.20 9.13
C SER A 124 -13.54 15.40 7.97
N GLU A 125 -13.71 16.02 6.81
CA GLU A 125 -14.24 15.35 5.62
C GLU A 125 -13.20 14.40 5.00
N LEU A 126 -11.93 14.82 4.94
CA LEU A 126 -10.82 13.98 4.47
C LEU A 126 -10.60 12.77 5.39
N GLU A 127 -10.62 12.98 6.70
CA GLU A 127 -10.51 11.91 7.71
C GLU A 127 -11.69 10.94 7.63
N ALA A 128 -12.92 11.44 7.47
CA ALA A 128 -14.11 10.60 7.34
C ALA A 128 -14.04 9.70 6.09
N ILE A 129 -13.51 10.21 4.96
CA ILE A 129 -13.31 9.41 3.75
C ILE A 129 -12.24 8.34 3.96
N GLU A 130 -11.11 8.70 4.59
CA GLU A 130 -10.04 7.76 4.90
C GLU A 130 -10.54 6.64 5.83
N GLU A 131 -11.28 7.00 6.88
CA GLU A 131 -11.87 6.04 7.81
C GLU A 131 -12.87 5.12 7.09
N GLN A 132 -13.78 5.69 6.29
CA GLN A 132 -14.77 4.90 5.53
C GLN A 132 -14.11 3.87 4.62
N GLN A 133 -13.07 4.27 3.87
CA GLN A 133 -12.41 3.39 2.91
C GLN A 133 -11.44 2.40 3.57
N THR A 134 -10.95 2.69 4.77
CA THR A 134 -9.99 1.83 5.49
C THR A 134 -10.60 1.04 6.65
N ASN A 135 -11.90 1.12 6.88
CA ASN A 135 -12.62 0.31 7.86
C ASN A 135 -13.12 -1.01 7.24
N THR A 136 -12.20 -1.83 6.73
CA THR A 136 -12.50 -3.14 6.15
C THR A 136 -11.74 -4.26 6.85
N GLU A 137 -12.18 -5.50 6.69
CA GLU A 137 -11.48 -6.67 7.26
C GLU A 137 -10.04 -6.80 6.72
N LEU A 138 -9.79 -6.40 5.47
CA LEU A 138 -8.44 -6.35 4.91
C LEU A 138 -7.54 -5.40 5.71
N PHE A 139 -7.99 -4.17 5.98
CA PHE A 139 -7.20 -3.21 6.74
C PHE A 139 -7.03 -3.62 8.19
N LYS A 140 -8.05 -4.21 8.83
CA LYS A 140 -7.94 -4.77 10.18
C LYS A 140 -6.86 -5.85 10.23
N LEU A 141 -6.87 -6.78 9.27
CA LEU A 141 -5.87 -7.83 9.15
C LEU A 141 -4.46 -7.23 8.96
N VAL A 142 -4.26 -6.42 7.92
CA VAL A 142 -2.92 -5.90 7.60
C VAL A 142 -2.39 -4.98 8.70
N ARG A 143 -3.22 -4.10 9.28
CA ARG A 143 -2.80 -3.25 10.42
C ARG A 143 -2.43 -4.08 11.65
N SER A 144 -3.16 -5.17 11.91
CA SER A 144 -2.78 -6.13 12.96
C SER A 144 -1.45 -6.81 12.65
N ASP A 145 -1.14 -7.07 11.38
CA ASP A 145 0.08 -7.75 10.97
C ASP A 145 1.33 -6.85 11.03
N ILE A 146 1.17 -5.56 10.73
CA ILE A 146 2.29 -4.61 10.76
C ILE A 146 2.39 -3.84 12.09
N ALA A 147 1.49 -4.11 13.04
CA ALA A 147 1.52 -3.51 14.36
C ALA A 147 2.87 -3.76 15.02
N THR A 148 3.36 -2.75 15.74
CA THR A 148 4.64 -2.85 16.44
C THR A 148 4.50 -2.69 17.94
N LEU A 149 5.34 -3.41 18.68
CA LEU A 149 5.54 -3.17 20.10
C LEU A 149 6.40 -1.91 20.29
N ASP A 150 6.19 -1.18 21.39
CA ASP A 150 6.99 0.00 21.70
C ASP A 150 8.46 -0.39 21.97
N ASN A 151 9.39 0.54 21.71
CA ASN A 151 10.81 0.24 21.76
C ASN A 151 11.31 -0.04 23.19
N ALA A 152 10.68 0.53 24.24
CA ALA A 152 11.10 0.25 25.62
C ALA A 152 10.76 -1.19 26.02
N SER A 153 9.58 -1.66 25.64
CA SER A 153 9.18 -3.06 25.83
C SER A 153 10.05 -4.02 25.01
N VAL A 154 10.45 -3.65 23.79
CA VAL A 154 11.38 -4.43 22.96
C VAL A 154 12.74 -4.53 23.65
N GLU A 155 13.33 -3.42 24.08
CA GLU A 155 14.65 -3.43 24.72
C GLU A 155 14.67 -4.19 26.06
N ALA A 156 13.52 -4.34 26.72
CA ALA A 156 13.38 -5.14 27.93
C ALA A 156 13.41 -6.66 27.71
N VAL A 157 13.24 -7.13 26.47
CA VAL A 157 13.26 -8.56 26.12
C VAL A 157 14.64 -9.16 26.36
N ALA A 158 14.65 -10.33 27.00
CA ALA A 158 15.85 -11.13 27.20
C ALA A 158 15.48 -12.62 27.23
N PRO A 159 16.44 -13.53 26.96
CA PRO A 159 16.18 -14.96 26.98
C PRO A 159 15.51 -15.45 28.27
N LEU A 160 14.57 -16.38 28.14
CA LEU A 160 13.88 -17.10 29.23
C LEU A 160 13.06 -16.23 30.20
N LYS A 161 12.85 -14.94 29.88
CA LYS A 161 12.00 -14.09 30.72
C LYS A 161 10.53 -14.48 30.56
N ALA A 162 9.89 -14.84 31.67
CA ALA A 162 8.46 -15.14 31.72
C ALA A 162 7.59 -13.96 31.23
N THR A 163 8.06 -12.72 31.42
CA THR A 163 7.38 -11.49 30.99
C THR A 163 7.55 -11.18 29.50
N ASN A 164 8.33 -11.96 28.74
CA ASN A 164 8.45 -11.76 27.30
C ASN A 164 7.07 -11.84 26.62
N PRO A 165 6.85 -11.10 25.51
CA PRO A 165 5.64 -11.26 24.70
C PRO A 165 5.39 -12.72 24.28
N GLU A 166 4.14 -13.09 24.07
CA GLU A 166 3.78 -14.49 23.79
C GLU A 166 4.46 -15.03 22.53
N ASN A 167 4.53 -14.21 21.48
CA ASN A 167 5.18 -14.60 20.23
C ASN A 167 6.69 -14.85 20.38
N VAL A 168 7.34 -14.11 21.29
CA VAL A 168 8.76 -14.34 21.66
C VAL A 168 8.90 -15.66 22.40
N ARG A 169 8.06 -15.91 23.42
CA ARG A 169 8.09 -17.19 24.15
C ARG A 169 7.83 -18.39 23.24
N ARG A 170 6.93 -18.26 22.26
CA ARG A 170 6.68 -19.29 21.25
C ARG A 170 7.91 -19.53 20.38
N ALA A 171 8.52 -18.48 19.85
CA ALA A 171 9.73 -18.61 19.03
C ALA A 171 10.89 -19.25 19.83
N GLU A 172 11.07 -18.84 21.09
CA GLU A 172 12.08 -19.39 22.00
C GLU A 172 11.82 -20.87 22.32
N SER A 173 10.56 -21.33 22.38
CA SER A 173 10.24 -22.75 22.57
C SER A 173 10.58 -23.64 21.36
N ILE A 174 10.77 -23.05 20.17
CA ILE A 174 11.14 -23.76 18.95
C ILE A 174 12.65 -23.63 18.69
N VAL A 175 13.22 -22.45 18.95
CA VAL A 175 14.64 -22.12 18.77
C VAL A 175 15.11 -21.43 20.04
N ASP A 176 15.64 -22.21 20.98
CA ASP A 176 16.32 -21.70 22.15
C ASP A 176 17.72 -21.15 21.78
N GLU A 177 18.44 -20.60 22.77
CA GLU A 177 19.77 -20.03 22.54
C GLU A 177 20.77 -21.09 22.04
N ALA A 178 20.73 -22.31 22.59
CA ALA A 178 21.62 -23.39 22.17
C ALA A 178 21.38 -23.80 20.71
N MET A 179 20.11 -23.91 20.31
CA MET A 179 19.73 -24.14 18.91
C MET A 179 20.17 -22.97 18.03
N TRP A 180 20.02 -21.72 18.46
CA TRP A 180 20.51 -20.56 17.70
C TRP A 180 22.03 -20.62 17.46
N GLU A 181 22.82 -20.90 18.50
CA GLU A 181 24.28 -21.09 18.38
C GLU A 181 24.62 -22.24 17.42
N TYR A 182 23.86 -23.34 17.50
CA TYR A 182 24.02 -24.45 16.58
C TYR A 182 23.64 -24.06 15.15
N LEU A 183 22.54 -23.38 14.89
CA LEU A 183 22.09 -23.03 13.54
C LEU A 183 23.02 -22.00 12.87
N PHE A 184 23.59 -21.07 13.64
CA PHE A 184 24.39 -19.95 13.13
C PHE A 184 25.74 -19.78 13.85
N PRO A 185 26.65 -20.77 13.80
CA PRO A 185 27.91 -20.77 14.54
C PRO A 185 28.93 -19.75 14.00
N LEU A 186 28.79 -19.31 12.74
CA LEU A 186 29.69 -18.35 12.10
C LEU A 186 29.11 -16.94 12.01
N ARG A 187 27.93 -16.69 12.59
CA ARG A 187 27.28 -15.40 12.48
C ARG A 187 28.18 -14.29 13.02
N ASN A 188 28.00 -13.09 12.47
CA ASN A 188 28.61 -11.91 13.04
C ASN A 188 28.13 -11.72 14.49
N GLU A 189 29.04 -11.33 15.38
CA GLU A 189 28.77 -11.08 16.81
C GLU A 189 27.62 -10.08 17.06
N LYS A 190 27.30 -9.19 16.10
CA LYS A 190 26.16 -8.26 16.20
C LYS A 190 24.80 -8.92 16.01
N TYR A 191 24.74 -10.16 15.54
CA TYR A 191 23.53 -10.99 15.49
C TYR A 191 23.45 -11.86 16.75
N THR A 192 23.11 -11.24 17.88
CA THR A 192 22.95 -11.97 19.14
C THR A 192 21.58 -12.63 19.24
N TYR A 193 21.47 -13.69 20.05
CA TYR A 193 20.18 -14.34 20.31
C TYR A 193 19.17 -13.37 20.94
N THR A 194 19.59 -12.54 21.89
CA THR A 194 18.75 -11.46 22.45
C THR A 194 18.20 -10.54 21.37
N ARG A 195 19.02 -10.11 20.40
CA ARG A 195 18.57 -9.24 19.30
C ARG A 195 17.58 -9.94 18.37
N PHE A 196 17.72 -11.25 18.19
CA PHE A 196 16.74 -12.07 17.48
C PHE A 196 15.38 -12.08 18.21
N LEU A 197 15.38 -12.28 19.54
CA LEU A 197 14.15 -12.20 20.34
C LEU A 197 13.54 -10.78 20.31
N GLN A 198 14.36 -9.73 20.40
CA GLN A 198 13.92 -8.33 20.29
C GLN A 198 13.27 -8.04 18.92
N ALA A 199 13.87 -8.54 17.84
CA ALA A 199 13.31 -8.41 16.49
C ALA A 199 11.93 -9.08 16.36
N ILE A 200 11.74 -10.26 16.94
CA ILE A 200 10.43 -10.93 16.99
C ILE A 200 9.44 -10.14 17.87
N ALA A 201 9.90 -9.67 19.04
CA ALA A 201 9.06 -8.90 19.96
C ALA A 201 8.49 -7.64 19.33
N LYS A 202 9.30 -6.94 18.50
CA LYS A 202 8.88 -5.73 17.81
C LYS A 202 7.65 -5.95 16.94
N PHE A 203 7.46 -7.16 16.40
CA PHE A 203 6.38 -7.49 15.49
C PHE A 203 5.55 -8.66 16.04
N PRO A 204 4.54 -8.40 16.90
CA PRO A 204 3.70 -9.43 17.53
C PRO A 204 3.07 -10.42 16.54
N ALA A 205 2.88 -9.95 15.31
CA ALA A 205 2.41 -10.70 14.17
C ALA A 205 3.23 -11.96 13.83
N PHE A 206 4.55 -11.88 13.95
CA PHE A 206 5.47 -12.96 13.67
C PHE A 206 5.44 -13.93 14.85
N CYS A 207 5.16 -15.22 14.60
CA CYS A 207 4.92 -16.22 15.64
C CYS A 207 3.73 -15.91 16.57
N ARG A 208 2.69 -15.21 16.07
CA ARG A 208 1.49 -14.92 16.85
C ARG A 208 0.69 -16.16 17.22
N THR A 209 -0.29 -15.95 18.08
CA THR A 209 -1.33 -16.92 18.39
C THR A 209 -2.50 -16.76 17.42
N TYR A 210 -2.89 -17.87 16.81
CA TYR A 210 -4.04 -17.98 15.94
C TYR A 210 -5.19 -18.64 16.68
N THR A 211 -6.33 -17.97 16.71
CA THR A 211 -7.56 -18.41 17.40
C THR A 211 -8.64 -18.93 16.44
N ASP A 212 -8.32 -19.00 15.15
CA ASP A 212 -9.23 -19.38 14.05
C ASP A 212 -9.02 -20.83 13.58
N GLY A 213 -8.40 -21.67 14.41
CA GLY A 213 -8.14 -23.09 14.13
C GLY A 213 -6.83 -23.37 13.40
N ARG A 214 -6.09 -22.34 12.98
CA ARG A 214 -4.72 -22.52 12.46
C ARG A 214 -3.74 -22.92 13.56
N ASN A 215 -2.75 -23.73 13.20
CA ASN A 215 -1.72 -24.18 14.14
C ASN A 215 -0.62 -23.11 14.30
N SER A 216 -0.64 -22.43 15.44
CA SER A 216 0.31 -21.34 15.75
C SER A 216 1.76 -21.80 15.79
N ASP A 217 2.02 -23.00 16.32
CA ASP A 217 3.38 -23.50 16.50
C ASP A 217 3.95 -24.01 15.18
N ASP A 218 3.13 -24.66 14.34
CA ASP A 218 3.53 -25.03 12.97
C ASP A 218 3.82 -23.79 12.12
N ILE A 219 2.95 -22.78 12.15
CA ILE A 219 3.16 -21.53 11.40
C ILE A 219 4.41 -20.80 11.90
N CYS A 220 4.60 -20.68 13.22
CA CYS A 220 5.81 -20.06 13.77
C CYS A 220 7.07 -20.81 13.35
N LYS A 221 7.07 -22.15 13.47
CA LYS A 221 8.19 -22.99 13.05
C LYS A 221 8.49 -22.81 11.56
N ARG A 222 7.47 -22.86 10.70
CA ARG A 222 7.58 -22.63 9.26
C ARG A 222 8.13 -21.25 8.95
N SER A 223 7.63 -20.21 9.62
CA SER A 223 8.13 -18.84 9.47
C SER A 223 9.60 -18.69 9.85
N LEU A 224 10.03 -19.31 10.95
CA LEU A 224 11.43 -19.36 11.36
C LEU A 224 12.29 -20.08 10.32
N THR A 225 11.89 -21.28 9.89
CA THR A 225 12.58 -22.07 8.85
C THR A 225 12.72 -21.29 7.55
N THR A 226 11.63 -20.66 7.07
CA THR A 226 11.65 -19.81 5.87
C THR A 226 12.63 -18.65 6.03
N MET A 227 12.55 -17.92 7.15
CA MET A 227 13.40 -16.76 7.40
C MET A 227 14.89 -17.14 7.48
N PHE A 228 15.21 -18.25 8.15
CA PHE A 228 16.58 -18.75 8.29
C PHE A 228 17.18 -19.21 6.96
N ALA A 229 16.42 -19.91 6.13
CA ALA A 229 16.88 -20.29 4.78
C ALA A 229 17.23 -19.06 3.94
N HIS A 230 16.42 -18.00 4.04
CA HIS A 230 16.74 -16.74 3.38
C HIS A 230 17.94 -16.04 4.00
N PHE A 231 18.12 -16.05 5.33
CA PHE A 231 19.31 -15.48 5.98
C PHE A 231 20.61 -16.06 5.40
N VAL A 232 20.66 -17.37 5.23
CA VAL A 232 21.84 -18.02 4.67
C VAL A 232 22.13 -17.49 3.27
N GLN A 233 21.13 -17.43 2.39
CA GLN A 233 21.35 -16.93 1.02
C GLN A 233 21.65 -15.43 0.94
N GLU A 234 21.09 -14.60 1.83
CA GLU A 234 21.32 -13.14 1.80
C GLU A 234 22.64 -12.73 2.44
N THR A 235 23.07 -13.45 3.48
CA THR A 235 24.14 -12.98 4.39
C THR A 235 25.17 -14.05 4.74
N GLY A 236 25.08 -15.23 4.16
CA GLY A 236 25.96 -16.34 4.49
C GLY A 236 27.40 -16.13 4.02
N ALA A 237 28.34 -16.83 4.66
CA ALA A 237 29.73 -16.82 4.22
C ALA A 237 29.90 -17.44 2.83
N HIS A 238 29.06 -18.41 2.46
CA HIS A 238 29.10 -19.14 1.18
C HIS A 238 30.48 -19.68 0.81
N ALA A 239 31.24 -20.09 1.84
CA ALA A 239 32.65 -20.35 1.68
C ALA A 239 33.10 -21.56 2.49
N PRO A 240 32.57 -22.77 2.26
CA PRO A 240 32.89 -23.96 3.06
C PRO A 240 34.37 -24.39 3.04
N SER A 241 35.18 -23.81 2.14
CA SER A 241 36.61 -24.06 2.02
C SER A 241 37.50 -23.05 2.76
N TRP A 242 36.94 -21.98 3.33
CA TRP A 242 37.73 -21.06 4.14
C TRP A 242 38.11 -21.71 5.46
N GLU A 243 39.29 -21.36 6.00
CA GLU A 243 39.75 -21.93 7.25
C GLU A 243 38.78 -21.63 8.41
N THR A 244 38.13 -20.47 8.40
CA THR A 244 37.17 -20.03 9.42
C THR A 244 35.81 -20.75 9.38
N SER A 245 35.45 -21.37 8.27
CA SER A 245 34.16 -22.04 8.05
C SER A 245 34.31 -23.54 7.80
N LYS A 246 35.55 -24.05 7.84
CA LYS A 246 35.89 -25.44 7.60
C LYS A 246 35.13 -26.35 8.56
N GLY A 247 34.41 -27.33 8.00
CA GLY A 247 33.59 -28.27 8.77
C GLY A 247 32.20 -27.74 9.14
N VAL A 248 31.88 -26.47 8.87
CA VAL A 248 30.51 -25.94 8.99
C VAL A 248 29.81 -26.08 7.64
N PRO A 249 28.73 -26.86 7.53
CA PRO A 249 28.01 -27.00 6.27
C PRO A 249 27.38 -25.67 5.87
N GLU A 250 27.26 -25.41 4.56
CA GLU A 250 26.89 -24.09 4.04
C GLU A 250 25.54 -23.56 4.57
N TRP A 251 24.57 -24.45 4.78
CA TRP A 251 23.25 -24.10 5.36
C TRP A 251 23.33 -23.53 6.79
N ARG A 252 24.46 -23.69 7.49
CA ARG A 252 24.72 -23.12 8.83
C ARG A 252 25.67 -21.92 8.79
N GLN A 253 26.01 -21.40 7.61
CA GLN A 253 26.92 -20.27 7.46
C GLN A 253 26.21 -18.92 7.37
N GLY A 254 24.89 -18.87 7.64
CA GLY A 254 24.09 -17.65 7.57
C GLY A 254 24.49 -16.58 8.59
N LEU A 255 24.04 -15.35 8.35
CA LEU A 255 24.28 -14.19 9.21
C LEU A 255 25.75 -13.81 9.37
N TYR A 256 26.61 -14.18 8.41
CA TYR A 256 28.03 -13.84 8.42
C TYR A 256 28.26 -12.34 8.10
N TYR A 257 27.55 -11.82 7.10
CA TYR A 257 27.67 -10.42 6.66
C TYR A 257 26.60 -9.52 7.28
N LEU A 258 27.03 -8.34 7.77
CA LEU A 258 26.14 -7.27 8.23
C LEU A 258 25.80 -6.25 7.14
N ARG A 259 26.74 -6.05 6.21
CA ARG A 259 26.68 -5.07 5.13
C ARG A 259 26.96 -5.80 3.82
N GLU A 260 26.36 -5.30 2.75
CA GLU A 260 26.61 -5.79 1.40
C GLU A 260 28.11 -5.80 1.13
N MET A 261 28.59 -6.91 0.55
CA MET A 261 30.02 -7.09 0.30
C MET A 261 30.57 -5.92 -0.52
N TYR A 262 31.76 -5.45 -0.11
CA TYR A 262 32.48 -4.33 -0.74
C TYR A 262 31.82 -2.94 -0.62
N LYS A 263 30.76 -2.81 0.20
CA LYS A 263 30.16 -1.52 0.54
C LYS A 263 30.58 -1.08 1.94
N SER A 264 30.69 0.23 2.16
CA SER A 264 31.02 0.81 3.45
C SER A 264 30.35 2.17 3.62
N GLU A 265 30.22 2.62 4.87
CA GLU A 265 29.66 3.94 5.18
C GLU A 265 30.57 5.09 4.71
N ASP A 266 31.89 4.85 4.68
CA ASP A 266 32.90 5.87 4.35
C ASP A 266 32.96 6.19 2.84
N LYS A 267 32.34 5.35 2.01
CA LYS A 267 32.33 5.51 0.56
C LYS A 267 30.90 5.67 0.06
N LEU A 268 30.58 6.89 -0.36
CA LEU A 268 29.29 7.20 -0.96
C LEU A 268 29.02 6.30 -2.19
N ASP A 269 27.99 5.48 -2.07
CA ASP A 269 27.41 4.68 -3.14
C ASP A 269 25.95 5.06 -3.39
N LYS A 270 25.62 5.38 -4.64
CA LYS A 270 24.28 5.80 -5.06
C LYS A 270 23.53 4.72 -5.85
N THR A 271 24.09 3.51 -5.95
CA THR A 271 23.52 2.38 -6.70
C THR A 271 22.09 2.07 -6.26
N TYR A 272 21.83 2.15 -4.95
CA TYR A 272 20.53 1.88 -4.31
C TYR A 272 19.80 3.16 -3.91
N SER A 273 20.02 4.27 -4.62
CA SER A 273 19.45 5.57 -4.27
C SER A 273 18.45 6.02 -5.34
N LYS A 274 17.16 5.76 -5.11
CA LYS A 274 16.05 6.20 -5.97
C LYS A 274 15.49 7.53 -5.43
N CYS A 275 16.24 8.60 -5.68
CA CYS A 275 15.97 9.93 -5.12
C CYS A 275 15.03 10.80 -5.97
N SER A 276 14.39 10.23 -7.00
CA SER A 276 13.48 10.94 -7.90
C SER A 276 12.23 10.11 -8.20
N GLY A 277 11.17 10.81 -8.63
CA GLY A 277 9.82 10.26 -8.71
C GLY A 277 9.24 10.03 -7.32
N TRP A 278 8.10 9.34 -7.26
CA TRP A 278 7.35 9.12 -6.02
C TRP A 278 8.19 8.53 -4.89
N GLN A 279 9.18 7.66 -5.21
CA GLN A 279 10.06 7.08 -4.21
C GLN A 279 10.93 8.13 -3.52
N GLY A 280 11.49 9.07 -4.29
CA GLY A 280 12.34 10.13 -3.75
C GLY A 280 11.55 11.25 -3.09
N GLU A 281 10.33 11.51 -3.58
CA GLU A 281 9.41 12.48 -2.98
C GLU A 281 8.92 11.99 -1.61
N ARG A 282 8.52 10.72 -1.49
CA ARG A 282 8.08 10.16 -0.20
C ARG A 282 9.25 9.80 0.71
N TRP A 283 10.30 9.21 0.16
CA TRP A 283 11.46 8.66 0.88
C TRP A 283 12.75 9.34 0.40
N PRO A 284 12.97 10.63 0.73
CA PRO A 284 14.08 11.39 0.20
C PRO A 284 15.42 10.76 0.58
N CYS A 285 16.37 10.79 -0.37
CA CYS A 285 17.74 10.40 -0.07
C CYS A 285 18.40 11.50 0.76
N ALA A 286 18.81 11.18 1.97
CA ALA A 286 19.57 12.10 2.80
C ALA A 286 20.95 12.41 2.18
N PRO A 287 21.43 13.67 2.26
CA PRO A 287 22.73 14.05 1.73
C PRO A 287 23.87 13.18 2.28
N GLY A 288 24.74 12.69 1.38
CA GLY A 288 25.91 11.90 1.76
C GLY A 288 25.62 10.48 2.25
N LYS A 289 24.37 9.99 2.15
CA LYS A 289 23.98 8.64 2.62
C LYS A 289 23.84 7.62 1.49
N SER A 290 24.02 6.36 1.86
CA SER A 290 23.95 5.20 0.97
C SER A 290 23.03 4.12 1.51
N TYR A 291 22.19 3.56 0.63
CA TYR A 291 21.14 2.59 0.97
C TYR A 291 21.44 1.19 0.42
N PHE A 292 22.70 0.77 0.45
CA PHE A 292 23.12 -0.60 0.15
C PHE A 292 22.60 -1.60 1.19
N GLY A 293 22.74 -2.90 0.90
CA GLY A 293 22.24 -3.97 1.75
C GLY A 293 22.79 -3.94 3.18
N ARG A 294 21.90 -3.95 4.18
CA ARG A 294 22.26 -4.10 5.61
C ARG A 294 21.36 -5.11 6.31
N GLY A 295 21.90 -5.73 7.35
CA GLY A 295 21.18 -6.69 8.21
C GLY A 295 20.87 -8.01 7.50
N ALA A 296 20.11 -8.85 8.20
CA ALA A 296 19.81 -10.24 7.85
C ALA A 296 19.02 -10.38 6.54
N LYS A 297 18.26 -9.34 6.16
CA LYS A 297 17.52 -9.28 4.89
C LYS A 297 18.29 -8.62 3.74
N GLN A 298 19.46 -8.02 4.03
CA GLN A 298 20.13 -7.10 3.11
C GLN A 298 19.19 -5.98 2.64
N LEU A 299 18.54 -5.31 3.59
CA LEU A 299 17.62 -4.21 3.31
C LEU A 299 18.35 -3.15 2.47
N SER A 300 17.80 -2.87 1.29
CA SER A 300 18.40 -2.01 0.27
C SER A 300 17.36 -1.03 -0.26
N TRP A 301 17.79 0.13 -0.76
CA TRP A 301 16.97 1.23 -1.29
C TRP A 301 16.33 2.16 -0.26
N ASN A 302 16.41 3.47 -0.50
CA ASN A 302 15.77 4.51 0.33
C ASN A 302 14.27 4.25 0.58
N TYR A 303 13.53 3.77 -0.43
CA TYR A 303 12.11 3.46 -0.31
C TYR A 303 11.79 2.18 0.47
N ASN A 304 12.80 1.42 0.91
CA ASN A 304 12.64 0.36 1.91
C ASN A 304 13.13 0.81 3.29
N TYR A 305 14.18 1.64 3.36
CA TYR A 305 14.63 2.24 4.63
C TYR A 305 13.59 3.17 5.24
N GLY A 306 12.88 3.96 4.41
CA GLY A 306 11.86 4.90 4.86
C GLY A 306 10.69 4.24 5.59
N PRO A 307 9.94 3.30 4.97
CA PRO A 307 8.87 2.56 5.64
C PRO A 307 9.37 1.78 6.86
N PHE A 308 10.57 1.19 6.80
CA PHE A 308 11.16 0.51 7.94
C PHE A 308 11.43 1.49 9.10
N SER A 309 11.89 2.71 8.79
CA SER A 309 12.09 3.77 9.77
C SER A 309 10.78 4.18 10.44
N GLU A 310 9.70 4.35 9.66
CA GLU A 310 8.38 4.64 10.22
C GLU A 310 7.89 3.52 11.14
N ALA A 311 8.07 2.25 10.76
CA ALA A 311 7.70 1.13 11.63
C ALA A 311 8.51 1.10 12.94
N MET A 312 9.79 1.49 12.91
CA MET A 312 10.67 1.45 14.08
C MET A 312 10.54 2.66 14.99
N PHE A 313 10.28 3.84 14.42
CA PHE A 313 10.42 5.13 15.10
C PHE A 313 9.22 6.05 14.98
N GLY A 314 8.23 5.72 14.14
CA GLY A 314 7.16 6.66 13.76
C GLY A 314 7.65 7.82 12.90
N ASP A 315 8.92 7.80 12.47
CA ASP A 315 9.55 8.83 11.66
C ASP A 315 10.37 8.18 10.54
N LYS A 316 10.08 8.58 9.30
CA LYS A 316 10.76 8.09 8.10
C LYS A 316 12.24 8.51 8.03
N ASN A 317 12.61 9.62 8.65
CA ASN A 317 13.90 10.26 8.44
C ASN A 317 15.01 9.58 9.25
N VAL A 318 14.71 8.96 10.39
CA VAL A 318 15.73 8.37 11.28
C VAL A 318 16.68 7.44 10.54
N LEU A 319 16.17 6.46 9.78
CA LEU A 319 17.00 5.54 9.00
C LEU A 319 17.34 6.05 7.60
N LEU A 320 16.64 7.06 7.08
CA LEU A 320 17.08 7.72 5.86
C LEU A 320 18.37 8.51 6.11
N GLU A 321 18.50 9.14 7.27
CA GLU A 321 19.66 9.92 7.69
C GLU A 321 20.74 9.07 8.37
N ASN A 322 20.35 7.99 9.06
CA ASN A 322 21.26 7.12 9.80
C ASN A 322 21.12 5.64 9.38
N PRO A 323 21.35 5.31 8.09
CA PRO A 323 21.11 3.96 7.58
C PRO A 323 22.03 2.89 8.20
N ALA A 324 23.19 3.27 8.74
CA ALA A 324 24.10 2.36 9.44
C ALA A 324 23.47 1.67 10.66
N LEU A 325 22.48 2.31 11.31
CA LEU A 325 21.76 1.73 12.46
C LEU A 325 21.15 0.37 12.14
N VAL A 326 20.74 0.14 10.88
CA VAL A 326 20.21 -1.15 10.42
C VAL A 326 21.23 -2.27 10.57
N ALA A 327 22.53 -2.02 10.44
CA ALA A 327 23.55 -3.04 10.65
C ALA A 327 23.96 -3.19 12.13
N ASP A 328 24.05 -2.07 12.85
CA ASP A 328 24.81 -2.04 14.11
C ASP A 328 23.95 -2.31 15.37
N THR A 329 22.63 -2.26 15.24
CA THR A 329 21.64 -2.46 16.31
C THR A 329 20.77 -3.71 16.09
N TRP A 330 19.80 -3.98 16.96
CA TRP A 330 18.82 -5.09 16.78
C TRP A 330 17.96 -4.94 15.51
N LEU A 331 17.98 -3.76 14.89
CA LEU A 331 17.40 -3.52 13.57
C LEU A 331 17.94 -4.46 12.48
N ASN A 332 19.12 -5.04 12.70
CA ASN A 332 19.74 -5.98 11.76
C ASN A 332 18.89 -7.23 11.55
N LEU A 333 18.17 -7.69 12.56
CA LEU A 333 17.24 -8.81 12.48
C LEU A 333 15.80 -8.31 12.29
N ALA A 334 15.45 -7.17 12.89
CA ALA A 334 14.11 -6.59 12.74
C ALA A 334 13.79 -6.21 11.30
N SER A 335 14.78 -5.79 10.51
CA SER A 335 14.59 -5.51 9.07
C SER A 335 14.09 -6.73 8.30
N ALA A 336 14.46 -7.94 8.71
CA ALA A 336 13.98 -9.16 8.09
C ALA A 336 12.55 -9.51 8.51
N VAL A 337 12.23 -9.38 9.81
CA VAL A 337 10.87 -9.60 10.30
C VAL A 337 9.91 -8.57 9.70
N PHE A 338 10.34 -7.30 9.59
CA PHE A 338 9.61 -6.26 8.88
C PHE A 338 9.30 -6.66 7.43
N PHE A 339 10.33 -7.01 6.64
CA PHE A 339 10.14 -7.42 5.26
C PHE A 339 9.25 -8.68 5.14
N TYR A 340 9.27 -9.55 6.15
CA TYR A 340 8.47 -10.76 6.18
C TYR A 340 6.97 -10.49 6.31
N ILE A 341 6.58 -9.53 7.15
CA ILE A 341 5.18 -9.24 7.47
C ILE A 341 4.60 -8.09 6.64
N TYR A 342 5.45 -7.18 6.14
CA TYR A 342 5.01 -5.97 5.47
C TYR A 342 4.66 -6.24 4.00
N PRO A 343 3.39 -6.08 3.57
CA PRO A 343 2.99 -6.34 2.19
C PRO A 343 3.54 -5.27 1.24
N GLN A 344 3.89 -5.68 0.01
CA GLN A 344 4.37 -4.79 -1.04
C GLN A 344 3.64 -5.10 -2.37
N PRO A 345 2.39 -4.64 -2.52
CA PRO A 345 1.58 -4.92 -3.71
C PRO A 345 2.33 -4.62 -5.02
N PRO A 346 2.30 -5.53 -6.01
CA PRO A 346 1.39 -6.67 -6.14
C PRO A 346 1.77 -7.93 -5.34
N LYS A 347 2.84 -7.89 -4.54
CA LYS A 347 3.29 -9.03 -3.75
C LYS A 347 2.55 -9.11 -2.41
N PRO A 348 2.05 -10.29 -2.00
CA PRO A 348 1.58 -10.47 -0.63
C PRO A 348 2.78 -10.40 0.34
N SER A 349 2.51 -10.29 1.64
CA SER A 349 3.56 -10.52 2.65
C SER A 349 3.96 -12.01 2.66
N MET A 350 5.18 -12.31 3.08
CA MET A 350 5.57 -13.72 3.26
C MET A 350 4.76 -14.38 4.38
N LEU A 351 4.36 -13.60 5.40
CA LEU A 351 3.44 -14.10 6.43
C LEU A 351 2.13 -14.60 5.83
N HIS A 352 1.51 -13.87 4.91
CA HIS A 352 0.24 -14.30 4.30
C HIS A 352 0.36 -15.56 3.45
N VAL A 353 1.54 -15.78 2.84
CA VAL A 353 1.84 -17.02 2.12
C VAL A 353 1.89 -18.20 3.08
N ILE A 354 2.60 -18.04 4.21
CA ILE A 354 2.91 -19.10 5.17
C ILE A 354 1.74 -19.40 6.10
N ASP A 355 1.01 -18.38 6.56
CA ASP A 355 -0.14 -18.55 7.44
C ASP A 355 -1.45 -18.88 6.70
N GLY A 356 -1.38 -18.87 5.36
CA GLY A 356 -2.44 -19.27 4.46
C GLY A 356 -3.57 -18.24 4.29
N THR A 357 -3.44 -17.01 4.78
CA THR A 357 -4.46 -15.95 4.58
C THR A 357 -4.52 -15.46 3.14
N TRP A 358 -3.37 -15.39 2.45
CA TRP A 358 -3.36 -15.13 1.01
C TRP A 358 -3.83 -16.39 0.28
N LYS A 359 -4.89 -16.30 -0.53
CA LYS A 359 -5.39 -17.41 -1.35
C LYS A 359 -5.12 -17.11 -2.83
N PRO A 360 -4.22 -17.84 -3.52
CA PRO A 360 -3.94 -17.64 -4.93
C PRO A 360 -5.22 -17.69 -5.78
N ASN A 361 -5.49 -16.64 -6.55
CA ASN A 361 -6.63 -16.57 -7.45
C ASN A 361 -6.32 -17.17 -8.83
N ALA A 362 -7.19 -16.97 -9.82
CA ALA A 362 -6.98 -17.49 -11.16
C ALA A 362 -5.74 -16.92 -11.87
N ALA A 363 -5.44 -15.62 -11.66
CA ALA A 363 -4.25 -14.98 -12.21
C ALA A 363 -2.97 -15.54 -11.58
N ASP A 364 -2.92 -15.67 -10.26
CA ASP A 364 -1.78 -16.27 -9.55
C ASP A 364 -1.50 -17.70 -10.05
N LYS A 365 -2.55 -18.52 -10.18
CA LYS A 365 -2.44 -19.90 -10.68
C LYS A 365 -1.97 -19.94 -12.15
N ALA A 366 -2.47 -19.04 -13.00
CA ALA A 366 -2.02 -18.92 -14.39
C ALA A 366 -0.57 -18.41 -14.51
N ALA A 367 -0.10 -17.68 -13.49
CA ALA A 367 1.30 -17.30 -13.30
C ALA A 367 2.16 -18.43 -12.67
N GLY A 368 1.55 -19.56 -12.32
CA GLY A 368 2.22 -20.69 -11.68
C GLY A 368 2.60 -20.45 -10.22
N ILE A 369 2.07 -19.40 -9.60
CA ILE A 369 2.33 -19.02 -8.21
C ILE A 369 1.32 -19.77 -7.31
N GLU A 370 1.85 -20.52 -6.35
CA GLU A 370 1.08 -21.34 -5.41
C GLU A 370 1.63 -21.17 -4.00
N HIS A 371 0.95 -21.76 -3.01
CA HIS A 371 1.45 -21.82 -1.64
C HIS A 371 2.76 -22.61 -1.54
N GLY A 372 3.67 -22.10 -0.71
CA GLY A 372 4.93 -22.76 -0.36
C GLY A 372 6.14 -21.83 -0.46
N PHE A 373 7.29 -22.37 -0.08
CA PHE A 373 8.57 -21.66 -0.07
C PHE A 373 8.96 -20.99 -1.41
N GLY A 374 8.54 -21.54 -2.56
CA GLY A 374 8.83 -20.94 -3.87
C GLY A 374 8.25 -19.52 -4.03
N ALA A 375 7.07 -19.27 -3.46
CA ALA A 375 6.45 -17.95 -3.47
C ALA A 375 7.25 -16.93 -2.64
N THR A 376 7.92 -17.35 -1.56
CA THR A 376 8.75 -16.45 -0.74
C THR A 376 10.05 -16.06 -1.47
N ILE A 377 10.64 -16.98 -2.25
CA ILE A 377 11.74 -16.66 -3.18
C ILE A 377 11.29 -15.61 -4.20
N GLN A 378 10.09 -15.79 -4.78
CA GLN A 378 9.52 -14.85 -5.75
C GLN A 378 9.30 -13.45 -5.14
N ILE A 379 8.80 -13.39 -3.90
CA ILE A 379 8.62 -12.12 -3.17
C ILE A 379 9.97 -11.41 -2.99
N ILE A 380 11.00 -12.14 -2.53
CA ILE A 380 12.30 -11.58 -2.18
C ILE A 380 13.08 -11.12 -3.41
N ASN A 381 13.25 -11.98 -4.41
CA ASN A 381 14.18 -11.70 -5.52
C ASN A 381 13.75 -12.32 -6.86
N GLY A 382 12.44 -12.42 -7.07
CA GLY A 382 11.84 -13.08 -8.21
C GLY A 382 12.34 -12.67 -9.60
N ALA A 383 12.61 -11.37 -9.78
CA ALA A 383 13.13 -10.84 -11.04
C ALA A 383 14.44 -11.50 -11.48
N PHE A 384 15.26 -11.95 -10.53
CA PHE A 384 16.56 -12.56 -10.79
C PHE A 384 16.54 -14.08 -10.64
N GLU A 385 15.73 -14.63 -9.73
CA GLU A 385 15.82 -16.04 -9.33
C GLU A 385 14.73 -16.94 -9.94
N CYS A 386 13.60 -16.37 -10.34
CA CYS A 386 12.41 -17.11 -10.79
C CYS A 386 12.05 -16.81 -12.25
N ASN A 387 11.10 -17.57 -12.79
CA ASN A 387 10.67 -17.49 -14.20
C ASN A 387 11.84 -17.66 -15.19
N LYS A 388 12.75 -18.61 -14.92
CA LYS A 388 13.94 -18.89 -15.75
C LYS A 388 13.84 -20.21 -16.52
N GLY A 389 12.74 -20.96 -16.37
CA GLY A 389 12.54 -22.28 -16.98
C GLY A 389 13.19 -23.44 -16.22
N ALA A 390 14.13 -23.14 -15.33
CA ALA A 390 14.77 -24.04 -14.39
C ALA A 390 15.09 -23.29 -13.08
N GLU A 391 15.33 -24.01 -11.99
CA GLU A 391 15.77 -23.37 -10.74
C GLU A 391 17.16 -22.78 -10.96
N THR A 392 17.30 -21.49 -10.65
CA THR A 392 18.62 -20.86 -10.63
C THR A 392 19.45 -21.42 -9.48
N ALA A 393 20.78 -21.33 -9.58
CA ALA A 393 21.64 -21.75 -8.47
C ALA A 393 21.30 -21.05 -7.14
N LEU A 394 20.91 -19.77 -7.20
CA LEU A 394 20.49 -18.99 -6.04
C LEU A 394 19.17 -19.51 -5.44
N ALA A 395 18.16 -19.77 -6.28
CA ALA A 395 16.90 -20.35 -5.83
C ALA A 395 17.11 -21.76 -5.26
N GLN A 396 17.93 -22.57 -5.91
CA GLN A 396 18.24 -23.93 -5.46
C GLN A 396 18.92 -23.93 -4.10
N ASN A 397 19.89 -23.04 -3.86
CA ASN A 397 20.51 -22.87 -2.55
C ASN A 397 19.48 -22.59 -1.46
N ARG A 398 18.55 -21.65 -1.68
CA ARG A 398 17.47 -21.35 -0.71
C ARG A 398 16.63 -22.58 -0.41
N ILE A 399 16.26 -23.35 -1.44
CA ILE A 399 15.46 -24.57 -1.30
C ILE A 399 16.20 -25.61 -0.46
N ASP A 400 17.50 -25.78 -0.71
CA ASP A 400 18.31 -26.76 0.00
C ASP A 400 18.51 -26.36 1.46
N TYR A 401 18.74 -25.07 1.75
CA TYR A 401 18.78 -24.57 3.12
C TYR A 401 17.42 -24.75 3.82
N TYR A 402 16.30 -24.45 3.16
CA TYR A 402 14.96 -24.63 3.72
C TYR A 402 14.69 -26.08 4.11
N LYS A 403 15.03 -27.04 3.23
CA LYS A 403 14.89 -28.47 3.53
C LYS A 403 15.73 -28.90 4.73
N LEU A 404 16.95 -28.38 4.87
CA LEU A 404 17.86 -28.73 5.96
C LEU A 404 17.40 -28.14 7.30
N PHE A 405 16.99 -26.86 7.32
CA PHE A 405 16.37 -26.27 8.51
C PHE A 405 15.05 -26.96 8.89
N ALA A 406 14.21 -27.32 7.90
CA ALA A 406 12.96 -28.01 8.15
C ALA A 406 13.20 -29.37 8.80
N LYS A 407 14.20 -30.12 8.30
CA LYS A 407 14.63 -31.38 8.91
C LYS A 407 15.12 -31.18 10.34
N GLU A 408 15.98 -30.20 10.57
CA GLU A 408 16.54 -29.92 11.91
C GLU A 408 15.45 -29.53 12.92
N LEU A 409 14.47 -28.74 12.51
CA LEU A 409 13.36 -28.29 13.37
C LEU A 409 12.17 -29.27 13.41
N ASN A 410 12.28 -30.44 12.75
CA ASN A 410 11.21 -31.41 12.60
C ASN A 410 9.90 -30.76 12.10
N LEU A 411 10.01 -30.05 10.98
CA LEU A 411 8.91 -29.40 10.27
C LEU A 411 8.51 -30.25 9.07
N ASP A 412 7.23 -30.60 8.97
CA ASP A 412 6.71 -31.22 7.76
C ASP A 412 6.51 -30.16 6.68
N ILE A 413 7.19 -30.35 5.54
CA ILE A 413 7.11 -29.51 4.34
C ILE A 413 6.49 -30.29 3.17
N SER A 414 5.92 -31.47 3.43
CA SER A 414 5.18 -32.23 2.44
C SER A 414 3.97 -31.42 1.96
N GLY A 415 3.76 -31.38 0.65
CA GLY A 415 2.68 -30.61 0.03
C GLY A 415 3.00 -29.13 -0.27
N GLU A 416 4.21 -28.65 0.04
CA GLU A 416 4.63 -27.30 -0.38
C GLU A 416 5.25 -27.27 -1.77
N LYS A 417 4.97 -26.19 -2.53
CA LYS A 417 5.74 -25.86 -3.72
C LYS A 417 7.01 -25.12 -3.34
N LEU A 418 8.14 -25.83 -3.33
CA LEU A 418 9.42 -25.28 -2.87
C LEU A 418 10.13 -24.40 -3.91
N GLY A 419 10.00 -24.73 -5.20
CA GLY A 419 10.71 -24.07 -6.30
C GLY A 419 9.94 -22.93 -6.95
N CYS A 420 10.65 -22.07 -7.70
CA CYS A 420 10.07 -20.94 -8.42
C CYS A 420 10.49 -20.84 -9.90
N ALA A 421 11.10 -21.88 -10.46
CA ALA A 421 11.63 -21.94 -11.84
C ALA A 421 10.68 -21.36 -12.90
N ASN A 422 9.38 -21.66 -12.77
CA ASN A 422 8.33 -21.30 -13.72
C ASN A 422 7.30 -20.32 -13.14
N MET A 423 7.52 -19.80 -11.93
CA MET A 423 6.64 -18.78 -11.33
C MET A 423 6.86 -17.45 -12.03
N LYS A 424 5.86 -16.94 -12.75
CA LYS A 424 5.88 -15.59 -13.31
C LYS A 424 5.79 -14.55 -12.19
N PRO A 425 6.29 -13.31 -12.40
CA PRO A 425 6.19 -12.25 -11.40
C PRO A 425 4.74 -12.04 -10.94
N PHE A 426 4.56 -11.68 -9.65
CA PHE A 426 3.28 -11.20 -9.16
C PHE A 426 2.81 -9.99 -9.98
N ASP A 427 1.51 -9.93 -10.26
CA ASP A 427 0.87 -8.87 -11.02
C ASP A 427 -0.35 -8.31 -10.26
N THR A 428 -0.92 -7.22 -10.78
CA THR A 428 -2.03 -6.52 -10.14
C THR A 428 -3.37 -7.24 -10.23
N ASP A 429 -3.47 -8.32 -11.02
CA ASP A 429 -4.67 -9.16 -11.10
C ASP A 429 -4.60 -10.30 -10.06
N GLY A 430 -3.43 -10.57 -9.49
CA GLY A 430 -3.19 -11.54 -8.42
C GLY A 430 -3.76 -11.13 -7.06
N ALA A 431 -4.07 -12.11 -6.21
CA ALA A 431 -4.64 -11.88 -4.88
C ALA A 431 -3.66 -11.23 -3.89
N GLY A 432 -2.37 -11.18 -4.22
CA GLY A 432 -1.35 -10.45 -3.46
C GLY A 432 -1.39 -8.94 -3.66
N ALA A 433 -2.14 -8.47 -4.65
CA ALA A 433 -2.23 -7.06 -5.02
C ALA A 433 -3.24 -6.31 -4.13
N LEU A 434 -2.89 -6.22 -2.84
CA LEU A 434 -3.73 -5.59 -1.83
C LEU A 434 -3.99 -4.12 -2.16
N MET A 435 -5.26 -3.70 -2.03
CA MET A 435 -5.71 -2.33 -2.25
C MET A 435 -5.40 -1.46 -1.02
N ILE A 436 -4.11 -1.20 -0.76
CA ILE A 436 -3.61 -0.56 0.47
C ILE A 436 -2.74 0.69 0.20
N THR A 437 -2.75 1.18 -1.03
CA THR A 437 -2.02 2.38 -1.44
C THR A 437 -3.02 3.40 -1.98
N TRP A 438 -2.83 4.68 -1.69
CA TRP A 438 -3.61 5.77 -2.28
C TRP A 438 -2.94 6.25 -3.56
N ASP A 439 -3.75 6.44 -4.60
CA ASP A 439 -3.37 7.18 -5.80
C ASP A 439 -4.56 8.05 -6.24
N LYS A 440 -4.28 9.02 -7.10
CA LYS A 440 -5.25 9.93 -7.66
C LYS A 440 -6.44 9.19 -8.26
N ASP A 441 -7.65 9.59 -7.87
CA ASP A 441 -8.85 9.20 -8.61
C ASP A 441 -9.01 10.11 -9.83
N TRP A 442 -8.92 9.52 -11.02
CA TRP A 442 -9.14 10.21 -12.29
C TRP A 442 -10.62 10.37 -12.65
N GLY A 443 -11.52 10.01 -11.73
CA GLY A 443 -12.96 10.20 -11.86
C GLY A 443 -13.36 11.63 -12.17
N TRP A 444 -14.50 11.75 -12.86
CA TRP A 444 -15.12 13.00 -13.23
C TRP A 444 -16.25 13.32 -12.24
N ASN A 445 -16.35 14.58 -11.81
CA ASN A 445 -17.45 15.05 -10.95
C ASN A 445 -17.91 16.42 -11.41
N ALA A 446 -19.16 16.56 -11.85
CA ALA A 446 -19.73 17.81 -12.37
C ALA A 446 -19.75 18.96 -11.34
N ASN A 447 -19.78 18.61 -10.06
CA ASN A 447 -20.05 19.54 -8.96
C ASN A 447 -18.76 20.10 -8.34
N THR A 448 -17.59 19.78 -8.90
CA THR A 448 -16.30 20.21 -8.37
C THR A 448 -15.53 21.09 -9.37
N PRO A 449 -14.60 21.92 -8.91
CA PRO A 449 -13.80 22.77 -9.79
C PRO A 449 -13.05 22.00 -10.88
N GLY A 450 -13.26 22.39 -12.14
CA GLY A 450 -12.62 21.73 -13.29
C GLY A 450 -13.07 20.28 -13.52
N ASN A 451 -14.22 19.90 -12.96
CA ASN A 451 -14.83 18.59 -13.05
C ASN A 451 -13.98 17.40 -12.56
N LYS A 452 -13.14 17.62 -11.56
CA LYS A 452 -12.19 16.62 -11.02
C LYS A 452 -12.78 15.88 -9.81
N SER A 453 -12.33 14.66 -9.54
CA SER A 453 -12.81 13.91 -8.36
C SER A 453 -12.56 14.62 -7.02
N PHE A 454 -11.41 15.31 -6.86
CA PHE A 454 -10.86 15.77 -5.57
C PHE A 454 -10.71 14.62 -4.56
N ARG A 455 -10.47 13.41 -5.06
CA ARG A 455 -10.33 12.20 -4.25
C ARG A 455 -9.10 11.42 -4.63
N CYS A 456 -8.56 10.70 -3.66
CA CYS A 456 -7.73 9.54 -3.93
C CYS A 456 -8.55 8.27 -3.79
N LYS A 457 -8.05 7.19 -4.38
CA LYS A 457 -8.65 5.85 -4.28
C LYS A 457 -7.58 4.83 -3.96
N LEU A 458 -8.02 3.71 -3.39
CA LEU A 458 -7.14 2.57 -3.16
C LEU A 458 -6.70 1.96 -4.50
N VAL A 459 -5.43 1.56 -4.59
CA VAL A 459 -4.83 0.91 -5.76
C VAL A 459 -3.97 -0.31 -5.38
N PRO A 460 -3.78 -1.28 -6.29
CA PRO A 460 -3.13 -2.56 -6.02
C PRO A 460 -1.61 -2.55 -6.24
N TYR A 461 -0.99 -1.37 -6.29
CA TYR A 461 0.44 -1.18 -6.55
C TYR A 461 1.04 -0.17 -5.57
N GLN A 462 2.34 -0.27 -5.33
CA GLN A 462 3.06 0.69 -4.48
C GLN A 462 3.15 2.09 -5.10
N TYR A 463 2.90 3.11 -4.27
CA TYR A 463 3.02 4.52 -4.59
C TYR A 463 3.42 5.32 -3.34
N ALA A 464 3.40 6.66 -3.41
CA ALA A 464 3.88 7.53 -2.34
C ALA A 464 3.03 7.51 -1.06
N PHE A 465 1.73 7.24 -1.18
CA PHE A 465 0.78 7.40 -0.07
C PHE A 465 0.23 6.03 0.33
N ASN A 466 0.43 5.62 1.57
CA ASN A 466 0.08 4.28 2.02
C ASN A 466 -1.10 4.33 2.98
N ALA A 467 -2.18 3.62 2.65
CA ALA A 467 -3.43 3.63 3.43
C ALA A 467 -3.32 2.94 4.80
N LEU A 468 -2.17 2.33 5.09
CA LEU A 468 -1.85 1.81 6.42
C LEU A 468 -1.44 2.93 7.39
N PHE A 469 -1.05 4.11 6.90
CA PHE A 469 -0.72 5.27 7.72
C PHE A 469 -1.88 6.26 7.73
N LYS A 470 -2.38 6.61 8.92
CA LYS A 470 -3.41 7.63 9.09
C LYS A 470 -2.91 8.98 8.54
N GLY A 471 -3.78 9.69 7.82
CA GLY A 471 -3.49 10.99 7.22
C GLY A 471 -2.80 10.92 5.86
N ASP A 472 -2.41 9.74 5.37
CA ASP A 472 -1.82 9.63 4.02
C ASP A 472 -2.89 9.82 2.93
N TYR A 473 -4.18 9.63 3.22
CA TYR A 473 -5.27 10.03 2.30
C TYR A 473 -5.28 11.55 2.07
N GLU A 474 -5.23 12.34 3.15
CA GLU A 474 -5.16 13.81 3.08
C GLU A 474 -3.95 14.25 2.25
N LYS A 475 -2.75 13.75 2.57
CA LYS A 475 -1.53 14.06 1.80
C LYS A 475 -1.65 13.71 0.32
N CYS A 476 -2.34 12.61 -0.01
CA CYS A 476 -2.60 12.23 -1.40
C CYS A 476 -3.47 13.26 -2.13
N VAL A 477 -4.53 13.73 -1.46
CA VAL A 477 -5.44 14.75 -2.02
C VAL A 477 -4.72 16.09 -2.18
N GLU A 478 -3.98 16.53 -1.16
CA GLU A 478 -3.19 17.78 -1.21
C GLU A 478 -2.21 17.75 -2.38
N HIS A 479 -1.46 16.66 -2.52
CA HIS A 479 -0.46 16.47 -3.57
C HIS A 479 -1.04 16.51 -4.99
N HIS A 480 -2.22 15.91 -5.22
CA HIS A 480 -2.76 15.78 -6.58
C HIS A 480 -3.73 16.88 -7.02
N PHE A 481 -4.31 17.62 -6.07
CA PHE A 481 -5.40 18.56 -6.35
C PHE A 481 -5.12 20.01 -5.93
N ASN A 482 -3.93 20.32 -5.41
CA ASN A 482 -3.59 21.66 -4.90
C ASN A 482 -4.60 22.11 -3.82
N VAL A 483 -4.82 21.21 -2.87
CA VAL A 483 -5.73 21.38 -1.74
C VAL A 483 -4.91 21.62 -0.47
N GLN A 484 -5.43 22.41 0.46
CA GLN A 484 -4.98 22.46 1.85
C GLN A 484 -6.16 22.15 2.79
N ALA A 485 -5.90 21.38 3.83
CA ALA A 485 -6.92 21.12 4.84
C ALA A 485 -7.15 22.33 5.76
N TYR A 486 -8.36 22.49 6.29
CA TYR A 486 -8.67 23.43 7.37
C TYR A 486 -9.38 22.74 8.54
N ASP A 487 -9.18 23.26 9.75
CA ASP A 487 -9.75 22.72 10.98
C ASP A 487 -11.22 23.16 11.20
N GLU A 488 -11.85 22.67 12.26
CA GLU A 488 -13.24 23.02 12.62
C GLU A 488 -13.46 24.53 12.88
N ASN A 489 -12.39 25.28 13.16
CA ASN A 489 -12.43 26.72 13.39
C ASN A 489 -12.15 27.53 12.11
N GLY A 490 -11.95 26.86 10.97
CA GLY A 490 -11.62 27.50 9.70
C GLY A 490 -10.14 27.87 9.54
N ASN A 491 -9.26 27.44 10.46
CA ASN A 491 -7.83 27.69 10.32
C ASN A 491 -7.23 26.73 9.29
N VAL A 492 -6.51 27.29 8.31
CA VAL A 492 -5.77 26.48 7.33
C VAL A 492 -4.63 25.76 8.03
N ILE A 493 -4.56 24.46 7.82
CA ILE A 493 -3.56 23.60 8.43
C ILE A 493 -2.33 23.57 7.53
N PRO A 494 -1.12 23.80 8.06
CA PRO A 494 0.09 23.71 7.27
C PRO A 494 0.28 22.30 6.67
N GLU A 495 0.77 22.25 5.43
CA GLU A 495 1.03 20.99 4.73
C GLU A 495 1.91 20.05 5.57
N GLY A 496 1.43 18.83 5.79
CA GLY A 496 2.13 17.79 6.55
C GLY A 496 1.96 17.84 8.08
N GLN A 497 1.06 18.66 8.63
CA GLN A 497 0.75 18.72 10.08
C GLN A 497 -0.49 17.93 10.50
#